data_AF-A0A512BRB2-F1
#
_entry.id   AF-A0A512BRB2-F1
#
_cell.length_a   1.000
_cell.length_b   1.000
_cell.length_c   1.000
_cell.angle_alpha   90.00
_cell.angle_beta   90.00
_cell.angle_gamma   90.00
#
_symmetry.space_group_name_H-M   'P 1'
#
loop_
_entity.id
_entity.type
_entity.pdbx_description
1 polymer ?
#
loop_
_entity_poly.entity_id
_entity_poly.type
_entity_poly.pdbx_seq_one_letter_code
_entity_poly.pdbx_strand_id
1 'polypeptide(L)' 'MYTFHKQAPAKSVMYTVTYKDGRTAYLWVDGNNKAADDRLVGLIAKDQQEQGLIPDGTIASIKRVR' A
#
# COMPACT_ATOMS: atom_id res chain seq x y z
N MET A 1 36.49 -7.13 -9.14
CA MET A 1 35.78 -5.90 -9.51
C MET A 1 34.34 -6.05 -9.04
N TYR A 2 33.96 -5.43 -7.93
CA TYR A 2 32.60 -5.54 -7.40
C TYR A 2 31.70 -4.52 -8.09
N THR A 3 30.82 -5.01 -8.97
CA THR A 3 29.80 -4.19 -9.62
C THR A 3 28.68 -3.94 -8.62
N PHE A 4 28.71 -2.79 -7.95
CA PHE A 4 27.58 -2.33 -7.14
C PHE A 4 26.47 -1.89 -8.09
N HIS A 5 25.51 -2.77 -8.36
CA HIS A 5 24.26 -2.38 -8.98
C HIS A 5 23.52 -1.49 -7.98
N LYS A 6 23.47 -0.17 -8.23
CA LYS A 6 22.48 0.69 -7.58
C LYS A 6 21.11 0.13 -7.95
N GLN A 7 20.47 -0.59 -7.04
CA GLN A 7 19.05 -0.91 -7.19
C GLN A 7 18.34 0.44 -7.40
N ALA A 8 17.62 0.57 -8.52
CA ALA A 8 16.77 1.74 -8.73
C ALA A 8 15.90 1.90 -7.46
N PRO A 9 15.74 3.11 -6.92
CA PRO A 9 14.94 3.31 -5.72
C PRO A 9 13.56 2.69 -6.00
N ALA A 10 13.18 1.68 -5.20
CA ALA A 10 11.85 1.10 -5.29
C ALA A 10 10.86 2.26 -5.19
N LYS A 11 10.08 2.49 -6.24
CA LYS A 11 9.11 3.57 -6.26
C LYS A 11 7.96 3.16 -5.34
N SER A 12 8.11 3.37 -4.03
CA SER A 12 7.06 3.08 -3.07
C SER A 12 5.95 4.12 -3.22
N VAL A 13 4.73 3.63 -3.39
CA VAL A 13 3.52 4.44 -3.50
C VAL A 13 2.81 4.44 -2.15
N MET A 14 2.40 5.60 -1.68
CA MET A 14 1.64 5.72 -0.43
C MET A 14 0.16 5.87 -0.73
N TYR A 15 -0.66 5.14 0.00
CA TYR A 15 -2.11 5.18 -0.06
C TYR A 15 -2.71 5.54 1.29
N THR A 16 -3.84 6.23 1.25
CA THR A 16 -4.70 6.50 2.39
C THR A 16 -5.92 5.59 2.33
N VAL A 17 -6.17 4.86 3.40
CA VAL A 17 -7.32 3.96 3.57
C VAL A 17 -8.27 4.60 4.57
N THR A 18 -9.45 5.01 4.10
CA THR A 18 -10.51 5.56 4.97
C THR A 18 -11.52 4.47 5.25
N TYR A 19 -11.86 4.30 6.53
CA TYR A 19 -12.84 3.33 7.01
C TYR A 19 -14.22 3.96 7.14
N LYS A 20 -15.27 3.12 7.15
CA LYS A 20 -16.66 3.59 7.31
C LYS A 20 -16.93 4.27 8.65
N ASP A 21 -16.16 3.95 9.68
CA ASP A 21 -16.25 4.57 11.01
C ASP A 21 -15.50 5.92 11.11
N GLY A 22 -14.95 6.41 10.00
CA GLY A 22 -14.23 7.68 9.93
C GLY A 22 -12.74 7.58 10.28
N ARG A 23 -12.25 6.42 10.75
CA ARG A 23 -10.81 6.21 10.96
C ARG A 23 -10.09 6.21 9.61
N THR A 24 -8.80 6.53 9.65
CA THR A 24 -7.96 6.52 8.46
C THR A 24 -6.62 5.86 8.79
N ALA A 25 -6.13 5.00 7.89
CA ALA A 25 -4.82 4.38 7.96
C ALA A 25 -3.99 4.73 6.72
N TYR A 26 -2.67 4.59 6.84
CA TYR A 26 -1.75 4.77 5.73
C TYR A 26 -1.13 3.44 5.35
N LEU A 27 -1.06 3.20 4.05
CA LEU A 27 -0.56 1.99 3.44
C LEU A 27 0.63 2.37 2.54
N TRP A 28 1.75 1.67 2.69
CA TRP A 28 2.90 1.78 1.80
C TRP A 28 2.98 0.55 0.92
N VAL A 29 3.08 0.77 -0.40
CA VAL A 29 3.13 -0.30 -1.39
C VAL A 29 4.38 -0.12 -2.24
N ASP A 30 5.28 -1.09 -2.21
CA ASP A 30 6.50 -1.04 -3.01
C ASP A 30 6.20 -1.28 -4.50
N GLY A 31 6.49 -0.27 -5.34
CA GLY A 31 6.18 -0.28 -6.77
C GLY A 31 7.08 -1.15 -7.66
N ASN A 32 7.86 -2.06 -7.08
CA ASN A 32 8.60 -3.06 -7.85
C ASN A 32 7.69 -4.17 -8.42
N ASN A 33 6.47 -4.28 -7.90
CA ASN A 33 5.45 -5.15 -8.46
C ASN A 33 4.24 -4.33 -8.89
N LYS A 34 3.40 -4.97 -9.71
CA LYS A 34 2.09 -4.53 -10.22
C LYS A 34 1.11 -3.95 -9.17
N ALA A 35 1.52 -3.90 -7.91
CA ALA A 35 0.87 -3.36 -6.74
C ALA A 35 0.68 -1.82 -6.74
N ALA A 36 1.41 -1.09 -7.59
CA ALA A 36 1.12 0.32 -7.88
C ALA A 36 -0.05 0.51 -8.87
N ASP A 37 -0.68 -0.58 -9.33
CA ASP A 37 -1.98 -0.54 -10.00
C ASP A 37 -3.06 -0.32 -8.94
N ASP A 38 -3.76 0.82 -9.02
CA ASP A 38 -4.85 1.19 -8.12
C ASP A 38 -5.96 0.14 -8.05
N ARG A 39 -6.03 -0.80 -9.00
CA ARG A 39 -6.96 -1.94 -8.95
C ARG A 39 -6.58 -2.99 -7.91
N LEU A 40 -5.30 -3.19 -7.64
CA LEU A 40 -4.82 -4.22 -6.72
C LEU A 40 -4.68 -3.72 -5.29
N VAL A 41 -4.63 -2.40 -5.08
CA VAL A 41 -4.49 -1.80 -3.74
C VAL A 41 -5.58 -2.23 -2.76
N GLY A 42 -6.80 -2.48 -3.25
CA GLY A 42 -7.91 -2.97 -2.42
C GLY A 42 -7.67 -4.38 -1.87
N LEU A 43 -7.04 -5.26 -2.66
CA LEU A 43 -6.67 -6.61 -2.22
C LEU A 43 -5.51 -6.55 -1.23
N ILE A 44 -4.51 -5.69 -1.49
CA ILE A 44 -3.36 -5.49 -0.59
C ILE A 44 -3.82 -4.94 0.76
N ALA A 45 -4.72 -3.95 0.75
CA ALA A 45 -5.25 -3.39 2.00
C ALA A 45 -5.99 -4.45 2.83
N LYS A 46 -6.76 -5.35 2.17
CA LYS A 46 -7.41 -6.47 2.87
C LYS A 46 -6.41 -7.47 3.44
N ASP A 47 -5.42 -7.90 2.64
CA ASP A 47 -4.37 -8.82 3.11
C ASP A 47 -3.61 -8.24 4.31
N GLN A 48 -3.32 -6.93 4.29
CA GLN A 48 -2.70 -6.25 5.43
C GLN A 48 -3.62 -6.12 6.64
N GLN A 49 -4.95 -6.04 6.48
CA GLN A 49 -5.89 -6.14 7.61
C GLN A 49 -5.86 -7.55 8.21
N GLU A 50 -5.89 -8.58 7.37
CA GLU A 50 -5.85 -9.99 7.81
C GLU A 50 -4.55 -10.30 8.56
N GLN A 51 -3.44 -9.68 8.14
CA GLN A 51 -2.15 -9.76 8.83
C GLN A 51 -2.03 -8.86 10.06
N GLY A 52 -3.02 -8.00 10.33
CA GLY A 52 -3.01 -7.05 11.44
C GLY A 52 -2.05 -5.87 11.28
N LEU A 53 -1.56 -5.63 10.06
CA LEU A 53 -0.64 -4.52 9.73
C LEU A 53 -1.35 -3.17 9.63
N ILE A 54 -2.63 -3.18 9.25
CA ILE A 54 -3.51 -2.01 9.33
C ILE A 54 -4.76 -2.36 10.15
N PRO A 55 -5.44 -1.36 10.75
CA PRO A 55 -6.63 -1.60 11.57
C PRO A 55 -7.71 -2.39 10.84
N ASP A 56 -8.35 -3.32 11.56
CA ASP A 56 -9.56 -3.98 11.07
C ASP A 56 -10.73 -2.97 11.00
N GLY A 57 -11.64 -3.23 10.06
CA GLY A 57 -12.79 -2.39 9.76
C GLY A 57 -13.19 -2.42 8.30
N THR A 58 -14.41 -1.95 8.01
CA THR A 58 -14.87 -1.84 6.62
C THR A 58 -14.20 -0.66 5.92
N ILE A 59 -13.32 -0.95 4.97
CA ILE A 59 -12.72 0.06 4.10
C ILE A 59 -13.82 0.71 3.26
N ALA A 60 -13.92 2.04 3.33
CA ALA A 60 -14.86 2.86 2.58
C ALA A 60 -14.23 3.39 1.28
N SER A 61 -12.97 3.84 1.34
CA SER A 61 -12.25 4.32 0.16
C SER A 61 -10.75 4.19 0.33
N ILE A 62 -10.04 4.02 -0.79
CA ILE A 62 -8.59 4.05 -0.85
C ILE A 62 -8.18 5.13 -1.86
N LYS A 63 -7.23 5.98 -1.49
CA LYS A 63 -6.71 7.05 -2.35
C LYS A 63 -5.20 7.04 -2.39
N ARG A 64 -4.63 7.16 -3.59
CA ARG A 64 -3.18 7.34 -3.77
C ARG A 64 -2.78 8.75 -3.32
N VAL A 65 -1.66 8.84 -2.60
CA VAL A 65 -1.10 10.10 -2.09
C VAL A 65 0.16 10.51 -2.86
N ARG A 66 1.09 9.57 -3.10
CA ARG A 66 2.33 9.78 -3.88
C ARG A 66 2.75 8.48 -4.54
#